data_AF-X1NL35-F1
#
_entry.id   AF-X1NL35-F1
#
_cell.length_a   1.000
_cell.length_b   1.000
_cell.length_c   1.000
_cell.angle_alpha   90.00
_cell.angle_beta   90.00
_cell.angle_gamma   90.00
#
_symmetry.space_group_name_H-M   'P 1'
#
loop_
_entity.id
_entity.type
_entity.pdbx_description
1 polymer ?
#
loop_
_entity_poly.entity_id
_entity_poly.type
_entity_poly.pdbx_seq_one_letter_code
_entity_poly.pdbx_strand_id
1 'polypeptide(L)' 'GKLGVEGETFVVPNNSIFVLGDNSRISMDSRFFGSVPEADLIGKAYKIYWPPKRMGPIE' A
#
# COMPACT_ATOMS: atom_id res chain seq x y z
N GLY A 1 -7.34 -11.76 -0.43
CA GLY A 1 -6.30 -12.40 0.39
C GLY A 1 -6.96 -13.06 1.58
N LYS A 2 -6.18 -13.45 2.60
CA LYS A 2 -6.75 -14.00 3.85
C LYS A 2 -7.38 -12.91 4.74
N LEU A 3 -7.09 -11.63 4.44
CA LEU A 3 -7.62 -10.45 5.13
C LEU A 3 -8.48 -9.60 4.17
N GLY A 4 -9.30 -8.73 4.75
CA GLY A 4 -10.19 -7.81 4.02
C GLY A 4 -11.50 -8.44 3.55
N VAL A 5 -11.98 -9.46 4.28
CA VAL A 5 -13.31 -10.06 4.07
C VAL A 5 -14.36 -9.10 4.64
N GLU A 6 -15.50 -9.00 3.95
CA GLU A 6 -16.60 -8.15 4.40
C GLU A 6 -17.09 -8.56 5.79
N GLY A 7 -17.22 -7.58 6.70
CA GLY A 7 -17.61 -7.81 8.09
C GLY A 7 -16.45 -8.22 9.03
N GLU A 8 -15.24 -8.44 8.51
CA GLU A 8 -14.06 -8.70 9.33
C GLU A 8 -13.20 -7.43 9.49
N THR A 9 -12.55 -7.32 10.64
CA THR A 9 -11.61 -6.23 10.93
C THR A 9 -10.23 -6.79 11.21
N PHE A 10 -9.21 -6.06 10.76
CA PHE A 10 -7.81 -6.37 11.04
C PHE A 10 -7.21 -5.20 11.81
N VAL A 11 -6.70 -5.47 13.02
CA VAL A 11 -6.01 -4.48 13.83
C VAL A 11 -4.54 -4.47 13.44
N VAL A 12 -4.06 -3.33 12.94
CA VAL A 12 -2.65 -3.16 12.58
C VAL A 12 -1.81 -3.10 13.87
N PRO A 13 -0.77 -3.94 14.00
CA PRO A 13 0.14 -3.89 15.14
C PRO A 13 0.86 -2.55 15.26
N ASN A 14 1.34 -2.23 16.47
CA ASN A 14 2.18 -1.06 16.69
C ASN A 14 3.45 -1.10 15.81
N ASN A 15 3.94 0.07 15.39
CA ASN A 15 5.12 0.24 14.54
C ASN A 15 5.03 -0.54 13.21
N SER A 16 3.81 -0.70 12.68
CA SER A 16 3.54 -1.39 11.42
C SER A 16 2.53 -0.59 10.59
N ILE A 17 2.58 -0.80 9.28
CA ILE A 17 1.67 -0.19 8.31
C ILE A 17 0.93 -1.27 7.54
N PHE A 18 -0.32 -0.98 7.18
CA PHE A 18 -1.12 -1.82 6.29
C PHE A 18 -1.17 -1.16 4.92
N VAL A 19 -0.61 -1.82 3.90
CA VAL A 19 -0.47 -1.25 2.56
C VAL A 19 -1.46 -1.88 1.59
N LEU A 20 -2.00 -1.06 0.71
CA LEU A 20 -2.91 -1.46 -0.37
C LEU A 20 -2.39 -0.89 -1.68
N GLY A 21 -2.47 -1.68 -2.74
CA GLY A 21 -2.19 -1.20 -4.09
C GLY A 21 -3.46 -0.74 -4.79
N ASP A 22 -3.36 0.36 -5.55
CA ASP A 22 -4.51 0.96 -6.27
C ASP A 22 -5.18 -0.01 -7.25
N ASN A 23 -4.42 -0.94 -7.83
CA ASN A 23 -4.98 -2.03 -8.64
C ASN A 23 -5.43 -3.19 -7.74
N SER A 24 -6.44 -2.91 -6.90
CA SER A 24 -6.90 -3.78 -5.82
C SER A 24 -7.24 -5.20 -6.25
N ARG A 25 -7.65 -5.42 -7.50
CA ARG A 25 -8.05 -6.75 -8.01
C ARG A 25 -6.86 -7.71 -8.16
N ILE A 26 -5.67 -7.20 -8.44
CA ILE A 26 -4.48 -8.03 -8.72
C ILE A 26 -3.25 -7.64 -7.90
N SER A 27 -3.37 -6.66 -7.01
CA SER A 27 -2.30 -6.30 -6.08
C SER A 27 -2.04 -7.43 -5.07
N MET A 28 -0.78 -7.86 -4.99
CA MET A 28 -0.28 -8.64 -3.85
C MET A 28 0.19 -7.65 -2.78
N ASP A 29 -0.68 -7.40 -1.81
CA ASP A 29 -0.47 -6.41 -0.74
C ASP A 29 -0.83 -6.99 0.64
N SER A 30 -1.00 -6.12 1.65
CA SER A 30 -1.23 -6.55 3.03
C SER A 30 -2.45 -7.45 3.22
N ARG A 31 -3.40 -7.47 2.28
CA ARG A 31 -4.51 -8.45 2.29
C ARG A 31 -4.04 -9.91 2.19
N PHE A 32 -2.84 -10.14 1.65
CA PHE A 32 -2.26 -11.47 1.42
C PHE A 32 -1.12 -11.78 2.39
N PHE A 33 -0.22 -10.83 2.66
CA PHE A 33 0.97 -11.05 3.48
C PHE A 33 0.94 -10.39 4.87
N GLY A 34 -0.10 -9.62 5.20
CA GLY A 34 -0.21 -8.92 6.48
C GLY A 34 0.45 -7.54 6.50
N SER A 35 0.62 -6.95 7.69
CA SER A 35 1.24 -5.63 7.86
C SER A 35 2.76 -5.66 7.64
N VAL A 36 3.32 -4.52 7.28
CA VAL A 36 4.77 -4.31 7.08
C VAL A 36 5.32 -3.49 8.23
N PRO A 37 6.52 -3.78 8.77
CA PRO A 37 7.16 -2.92 9.77
C PRO A 37 7.34 -1.49 9.25
N GLU A 38 7.04 -0.49 10.08
CA GLU A 38 7.21 0.92 9.73
C GLU A 38 8.68 1.28 9.47
N ALA A 39 9.61 0.55 10.11
CA ALA A 39 11.05 0.71 9.90
C ALA A 39 11.50 0.40 8.46
N ASP A 40 10.73 -0.38 7.70
CA ASP A 40 11.03 -0.70 6.30
C ASP A 40 10.55 0.40 5.33
N LEU A 41 9.86 1.44 5.83
CA LEU A 41 9.38 2.56 5.02
C LEU A 41 10.53 3.51 4.66
N ILE A 42 10.90 3.53 3.39
CA ILE A 42 11.95 4.43 2.87
C ILE A 42 11.45 5.87 2.70
N GLY A 43 10.21 6.07 2.22
CA GLY A 43 9.66 7.40 1.97
C GLY A 43 8.37 7.41 1.16
N LYS A 44 7.85 8.62 0.89
CA LYS A 44 6.63 8.84 0.11
C LYS A 44 6.96 9.18 -1.34
N ALA A 45 6.28 8.53 -2.29
CA ALA A 45 6.34 8.94 -3.68
C ALA A 45 5.71 10.34 -3.84
N TYR A 46 6.40 11.26 -4.50
CA TYR A 46 5.98 12.66 -4.63
C TYR A 46 5.97 13.19 -6.07
N LYS A 47 6.52 12.44 -7.04
CA LYS A 47 6.62 12.86 -8.45
C LYS A 47 6.56 11.68 -9.40
N ILE A 48 5.81 11.83 -10.49
CA ILE A 48 5.85 10.95 -11.65
C ILE A 48 6.97 11.44 -12.56
N TYR A 49 7.95 10.59 -12.84
CA TYR A 49 9.08 10.94 -13.71
C TYR A 49 8.84 10.59 -15.20
N TRP A 50 7.95 9.62 -15.49
CA TRP A 50 7.69 9.11 -16.84
C TRP A 50 6.27 8.51 -16.95
N PRO A 51 5.60 8.52 -18.14
CA PRO A 51 5.99 9.10 -19.43
C PRO A 51 5.97 10.64 -19.45
N PRO A 52 6.57 11.31 -20.47
CA PRO A 52 6.73 12.77 -20.48
C PRO A 52 5.41 13.51 -20.34
N LYS A 53 4.34 12.99 -20.96
CA LYS A 53 2.98 13.56 -20.88
C LYS A 53 2.35 13.47 -19.47
N ARG A 54 2.91 12.65 -18.57
CA ARG A 54 2.43 12.46 -17.19
C ARG A 54 3.44 12.95 -16.15
N MET A 55 4.55 13.54 -16.58
CA MET A 55 5.57 14.01 -15.66
C MET A 55 5.03 15.18 -14.83
N GLY A 56 5.10 15.09 -13.51
CA GLY A 56 4.47 16.06 -12.61
C GLY A 56 4.45 15.58 -11.16
N PRO A 57 4.02 16.44 -10.22
CA PRO A 57 3.80 16.02 -8.83
C PRO A 57 2.73 14.93 -8.74
N ILE A 58 2.78 14.15 -7.66
CA ILE A 58 1.66 13.27 -7.26
C ILE A 58 0.77 14.12 -6.34
N GLU A 59 -0.44 14.46 -6.82
CA GLU A 59 -1.53 15.04 -6.02
C GLU A 59 -2.54 13.96 -5.62
#